data_AF-A0A8J7U9B6-F1
#
_entry.id   AF-A0A8J7U9B6-F1
#
_cell.length_a   1.000
_cell.length_b   1.000
_cell.length_c   1.000
_cell.angle_alpha   90.00
_cell.angle_beta   90.00
_cell.angle_gamma   90.00
#
_symmetry.space_group_name_H-M   'P 1'
#
loop_
_entity.id
_entity.type
_entity.pdbx_description
1 polymer ?
#
loop_
_entity_poly.entity_id
_entity_poly.type
_entity_poly.pdbx_seq_one_letter_code
_entity_poly.pdbx_strand_id
1 'polypeptide(L)'
;MKASPLNELSDVDYVKEEVSTGNIVILKITPLARKSFDDTKKAIHELSEFVAGIDGDIARLGEERIVVAPSGVKIWREKAGRGSG
;
A
#
# COMPACT_ATOMS: atom_id res chain seq x y z
N MET A 1 -10.73 4.72 9.79
CA MET A 1 -10.50 4.30 8.38
C MET A 1 -10.74 5.51 7.50
N LYS A 2 -9.75 5.92 6.69
CA LYS A 2 -9.86 7.03 5.73
C LYS A 2 -9.50 6.51 4.34
N ALA A 3 -10.10 7.08 3.30
CA ALA A 3 -9.82 6.73 1.91
C ALA A 3 -9.45 8.00 1.14
N SER A 4 -8.24 8.05 0.58
CA SER A 4 -7.73 9.14 -0.25
C SER A 4 -7.12 8.58 -1.54
N PRO A 5 -7.34 9.21 -2.71
CA PRO A 5 -6.73 8.78 -3.96
C PRO A 5 -5.21 9.08 -3.96
N LEU A 6 -4.42 8.21 -4.61
CA LEU A 6 -3.00 8.46 -4.88
C LEU A 6 -2.88 9.13 -6.26
N ASN A 7 -2.75 10.45 -6.26
CA ASN A 7 -2.68 11.32 -7.44
C ASN A 7 -1.23 11.66 -7.84
N GLU A 8 -0.31 11.76 -6.89
CA GLU A 8 1.08 12.24 -7.02
C GLU A 8 2.04 11.55 -6.03
N LEU A 9 3.36 11.66 -6.27
CA LEU A 9 4.40 11.10 -5.39
C LEU A 9 4.36 11.70 -3.97
N SER A 10 3.92 12.95 -3.83
CA SER A 10 3.68 13.62 -2.54
C SER A 10 2.63 12.91 -1.67
N ASP A 11 1.75 12.11 -2.26
CA ASP A 11 0.80 11.30 -1.49
C ASP A 11 1.49 10.16 -0.73
N VAL A 12 2.71 9.76 -1.13
CA VAL A 12 3.49 8.75 -0.40
C VAL A 12 3.83 9.24 1.01
N ASP A 13 4.25 10.49 1.16
CA ASP A 13 4.58 11.04 2.48
C ASP A 13 3.32 11.20 3.35
N TYR A 14 2.21 11.63 2.77
CA TYR A 14 0.92 11.66 3.45
C TYR A 14 0.49 10.26 3.96
N VAL A 15 0.71 9.22 3.15
CA VAL A 15 0.43 7.83 3.55
C VAL A 15 1.32 7.43 4.73
N LYS A 16 2.62 7.73 4.69
CA LYS A 16 3.53 7.41 5.79
C LYS A 16 3.09 8.10 7.09
N GLU A 17 2.67 9.36 7.02
CA GLU A 17 2.13 10.09 8.19
C GLU A 17 0.87 9.42 8.74
N GLU A 18 -0.14 9.15 7.89
CA GLU A 18 -1.38 8.51 8.32
C GLU A 18 -1.11 7.13 8.94
N VAL A 19 -0.24 6.33 8.33
CA VAL A 19 0.16 5.02 8.87
C VAL A 19 0.92 5.17 10.18
N SER A 20 1.80 6.16 10.32
CA SER A 20 2.51 6.45 11.58
C SER A 20 1.56 6.84 12.71
N THR A 21 0.43 7.47 12.39
CA THR A 21 -0.63 7.80 13.37
C THR A 21 -1.58 6.64 13.67
N GLY A 22 -1.33 5.45 13.11
CA GLY A 22 -2.12 4.24 13.35
C GLY A 22 -3.29 4.03 12.40
N ASN A 23 -3.38 4.78 11.30
CA ASN A 23 -4.44 4.60 10.31
C ASN A 23 -4.08 3.54 9.26
N ILE A 24 -5.06 2.71 8.90
CA ILE A 24 -4.97 1.83 7.73
C ILE A 24 -5.38 2.63 6.50
N VAL A 25 -4.54 2.62 5.46
CA VAL A 25 -4.75 3.39 4.24
C VAL A 25 -4.95 2.46 3.04
N ILE A 26 -5.97 2.72 2.23
CA ILE A 26 -6.23 2.01 0.97
C ILE A 26 -5.97 2.97 -0.18
N LEU A 27 -5.04 2.61 -1.06
CA LEU A 27 -4.56 3.45 -2.15
C LEU A 27 -4.93 2.85 -3.50
N LYS A 28 -5.48 3.68 -4.39
CA LYS A 28 -5.72 3.31 -5.78
C LYS A 28 -4.50 3.69 -6.62
N ILE A 29 -3.83 2.70 -7.20
CA ILE A 29 -2.59 2.92 -7.98
C ILE A 29 -2.88 3.24 -9.46
N THR A 30 -4.10 3.02 -9.95
CA THR A 30 -4.46 3.27 -11.35
C THR A 30 -4.14 4.68 -11.86
N PRO A 31 -4.43 5.77 -11.13
CA PRO A 31 -4.15 7.13 -11.63
C PRO A 31 -2.64 7.37 -11.83
N LEU A 32 -1.82 6.92 -10.88
CA LEU A 32 -0.36 7.03 -10.99
C LEU A 32 0.19 6.10 -12.08
N ALA A 33 -0.33 4.87 -12.18
CA ALA A 33 0.09 3.89 -13.18
C ALA A 33 -0.21 4.33 -14.62
N ARG A 34 -1.31 5.07 -14.83
CA ARG A 34 -1.65 5.66 -16.12
C ARG A 34 -0.71 6.80 -16.53
N LYS A 35 -0.16 7.53 -15.55
CA LYS A 35 0.83 8.60 -15.79
C LYS A 35 2.21 8.03 -16.02
N SER A 36 2.67 7.17 -15.11
CA SER A 36 4.02 6.61 -15.08
C SER A 36 4.05 5.31 -14.29
N PHE A 37 4.37 4.23 -14.99
CA PHE A 37 4.55 2.92 -14.36
C PHE A 37 5.78 2.89 -13.45
N ASP A 38 6.84 3.61 -13.82
CA ASP A 38 8.06 3.69 -13.03
C ASP A 38 7.85 4.45 -11.71
N ASP A 39 7.10 5.54 -11.73
CA ASP A 39 6.77 6.27 -10.50
C ASP A 39 5.85 5.46 -9.58
N THR A 40 4.95 4.66 -10.18
CA THR A 40 4.12 3.72 -9.41
C THR A 40 4.97 2.68 -8.70
N LYS A 41 5.95 2.10 -9.39
CA LYS A 41 6.88 1.13 -8.78
C LYS A 41 7.70 1.76 -7.66
N LYS A 42 8.23 2.97 -7.86
CA LYS A 42 8.99 3.70 -6.84
C LYS A 42 8.12 3.97 -5.60
N ALA A 43 6.91 4.47 -5.78
CA ALA A 43 5.97 4.73 -4.69
C ALA A 43 5.65 3.45 -3.88
N ILE A 44 5.39 2.33 -4.56
CA ILE A 44 5.13 1.03 -3.88
C ILE A 44 6.38 0.55 -3.14
N HIS A 45 7.56 0.65 -3.75
CA HIS A 45 8.82 0.24 -3.14
C HIS A 45 9.09 1.04 -1.86
N GLU A 46 8.97 2.36 -1.93
CA GLU A 46 9.19 3.26 -0.81
C GLU A 46 8.21 3.01 0.34
N LEU A 47 6.92 2.80 0.04
CA LEU A 47 5.93 2.39 1.04
C LEU A 47 6.25 1.03 1.65
N SER A 48 6.75 0.09 0.85
CA SER A 48 7.14 -1.25 1.31
C SER A 48 8.33 -1.19 2.27
N GLU A 49 9.35 -0.39 1.95
CA GLU A 49 10.52 -0.18 2.82
C GLU A 49 10.10 0.50 4.13
N PHE A 50 9.24 1.52 4.03
CA PHE A 50 8.70 2.22 5.20
C PHE A 50 7.94 1.27 6.13
N VAL A 51 6.96 0.50 5.64
CA VAL A 51 6.20 -0.42 6.50
C VAL A 51 7.07 -1.51 7.09
N ALA A 52 8.07 -2.00 6.35
CA ALA A 52 9.03 -2.97 6.88
C ALA A 52 9.84 -2.37 8.03
N GLY A 53 10.23 -1.09 7.93
CA GLY A 53 10.94 -0.37 8.99
C GLY A 53 10.13 -0.16 10.27
N ILE A 54 8.80 -0.13 10.18
CA ILE A 54 7.91 0.06 11.35
C ILE A 54 7.19 -1.22 11.81
N ASP A 55 7.53 -2.40 11.28
CA ASP A 55 6.78 -3.67 11.49
C ASP A 55 5.28 -3.58 11.15
N GLY A 56 4.97 -2.74 10.17
CA GLY A 56 3.65 -2.66 9.55
C GLY A 56 3.40 -3.79 8.56
N ASP A 57 2.38 -3.62 7.72
CA ASP A 57 2.09 -4.57 6.65
C ASP A 57 1.61 -3.83 5.40
N ILE A 58 1.89 -4.41 4.23
CA ILE A 58 1.42 -3.91 2.94
C ILE A 58 0.94 -5.09 2.09
N ALA A 59 -0.22 -4.94 1.46
CA ALA A 59 -0.80 -5.97 0.62
C ALA A 59 -1.49 -5.39 -0.60
N ARG A 60 -1.54 -6.18 -1.68
CA ARG A 60 -2.35 -5.86 -2.85
C ARG A 60 -3.80 -6.24 -2.57
N LEU A 61 -4.73 -5.35 -2.91
CA LEU A 61 -6.18 -5.55 -2.81
C LEU A 61 -6.80 -5.51 -4.20
N GLY A 62 -6.98 -6.68 -4.81
CA GLY A 62 -7.43 -6.81 -6.20
C GLY A 62 -6.39 -6.32 -7.19
N GLU A 63 -6.82 -5.87 -8.37
CA GLU A 63 -5.87 -5.50 -9.43
C GLU A 63 -5.29 -4.09 -9.25
N GLU A 64 -6.08 -3.16 -8.73
CA GLU A 64 -5.81 -1.72 -8.83
C GLU A 64 -5.52 -1.01 -7.51
N ARG A 65 -5.58 -1.72 -6.38
CA ARG A 65 -5.43 -1.12 -5.05
C ARG A 65 -4.38 -1.83 -4.22
N ILE A 66 -3.80 -1.07 -3.31
CA ILE A 66 -2.92 -1.57 -2.25
C ILE A 66 -3.45 -1.11 -0.90
N VAL A 67 -3.18 -1.88 0.14
CA VAL A 67 -3.53 -1.59 1.53
C VAL A 67 -2.23 -1.49 2.30
N VAL A 68 -2.08 -0.41 3.05
CA VAL A 68 -0.93 -0.13 3.91
C VAL A 68 -1.44 -0.05 5.35
N ALA A 69 -0.82 -0.81 6.23
CA ALA A 69 -1.23 -0.99 7.61
C ALA A 69 -0.09 -0.62 8.58
N PRO A 70 -0.43 -0.03 9.73
CA PRO A 70 0.54 0.35 10.76
C PRO A 70 1.07 -0.86 11.52
N SER A 71 2.03 -0.61 12.40
CA SER A 71 2.54 -1.62 13.34
C SER A 71 1.41 -2.24 14.16
N GLY A 72 1.52 -3.55 14.44
CA GLY A 72 0.50 -4.30 15.18
C GLY A 72 -0.76 -4.67 14.39
N VAL A 73 -0.92 -4.19 13.15
CA VAL A 73 -1.98 -4.63 12.23
C VAL A 73 -1.37 -5.53 11.16
N LYS A 74 -1.93 -6.72 10.98
CA LYS A 74 -1.54 -7.65 9.92
C LYS A 74 -2.68 -7.84 8.94
N ILE A 75 -2.35 -7.79 7.64
CA ILE A 75 -3.34 -7.98 6.58
C ILE A 75 -3.47 -9.48 6.34
N TRP A 76 -4.61 -10.04 6.73
CA TRP A 76 -4.92 -11.43 6.42
C TRP A 76 -5.06 -11.59 4.92
N ARG A 77 -4.20 -12.44 4.36
CA ARG A 77 -4.25 -12.89 2.98
C ARG A 77 -4.59 -14.37 3.05
N GLU A 78 -5.66 -14.79 2.40
CA GLU A 78 -5.87 -16.20 2.17
C GLU A 78 -4.61 -16.70 1.48
N LYS A 79 -3.93 -17.70 2.06
CA LYS A 79 -2.83 -18.37 1.36
C LYS A 79 -3.44 -18.82 0.05
N ALA A 80 -3.03 -18.23 -1.07
CA ALA A 80 -3.37 -18.74 -2.39
C ALA A 80 -3.11 -20.25 -2.31
N GLY A 81 -4.20 -21.02 -2.31
CA GLY A 81 -4.13 -22.45 -2.15
C GLY A 81 -3.14 -22.92 -3.19
N ARG A 82 -2.13 -23.69 -2.76
CA ARG A 82 -1.37 -24.49 -3.70
C ARG A 82 -2.40 -25.20 -4.57
N GLY A 83 -2.51 -24.79 -5.83
CA GLY A 83 -3.20 -25.53 -6.86
C GLY A 83 -2.43 -26.83 -7.05
N SER A 84 -2.69 -27.81 -6.19
CA SER A 84 -2.63 -29.21 -6.55
C SER A 84 -3.90 -29.49 -7.34
N GLY A 85 -3.73 -29.65 -8.66
CA GLY A 85 -4.77 -29.98 -9.63
C GLY A 85 -4.14 -30.05 -11.01
#